data_AF-A0A5C3LPI1-F1
#
_entry.id   AF-A0A5C3LPI1-F1
#
_cell.length_a   1.000
_cell.length_b   1.000
_cell.length_c   1.000
_cell.angle_alpha   90.00
_cell.angle_beta   90.00
_cell.angle_gamma   90.00
#
_symmetry.space_group_name_H-M   'P 1'
#
loop_
_entity.id
_entity.type
_entity.pdbx_description
1 polymer ?
#
loop_
_entity_poly.entity_id
_entity_poly.type
_entity_poly.pdbx_seq_one_letter_code
_entity_poly.pdbx_strand_id
1 'polypeptide(L)' 'MNSVLQCLARTEELTEYFLNGVYQDELNSDNTLGLYGTIAEAFGDFLQRI' A
#
# COMPACT_ATOMS: atom_id res chain seq x y z
N MET A 1 -3.52 -9.94 -12.38
CA MET A 1 -3.13 -9.10 -11.23
C MET A 1 -1.90 -8.27 -11.52
N ASN A 2 -0.84 -8.88 -12.09
CA ASN A 2 0.45 -8.21 -12.33
C ASN A 2 0.34 -6.89 -13.09
N SER A 3 -0.47 -6.80 -14.16
CA SER A 3 -0.63 -5.54 -14.91
C SER A 3 -1.09 -4.38 -14.03
N VAL A 4 -2.06 -4.60 -13.14
CA VAL A 4 -2.57 -3.57 -12.22
C VAL A 4 -1.50 -3.20 -11.19
N LEU A 5 -0.82 -4.18 -10.60
CA LEU A 5 0.26 -3.91 -9.63
C LEU A 5 1.39 -3.10 -10.27
N GLN A 6 1.76 -3.41 -11.51
CA GLN A 6 2.78 -2.67 -12.23
C GLN A 6 2.33 -1.24 -12.57
N CYS A 7 1.05 -1.03 -12.88
CA CYS A 7 0.52 0.33 -13.05
C CYS A 7 0.56 1.13 -11.74
N LEU A 8 0.15 0.53 -10.62
CA LEU A 8 0.13 1.19 -9.31
C LEU A 8 1.54 1.48 -8.79
N ALA A 9 2.48 0.52 -8.94
CA ALA A 9 3.89 0.71 -8.59
C ALA A 9 4.63 1.72 -9.48
N ARG A 10 4.00 2.17 -10.57
CA ARG A 10 4.49 3.25 -11.45
C ARG A 10 3.85 4.59 -11.17
N THR A 11 2.95 4.69 -10.19
CA THR A 11 2.46 5.96 -9.66
C THR A 11 3.44 6.44 -8.59
N GLU A 12 4.23 7.47 -8.91
CA GLU A 12 5.36 7.94 -8.09
C GLU A 12 4.92 8.33 -6.69
N GLU A 13 3.88 9.17 -6.58
CA GLU A 13 3.39 9.68 -5.30
C GLU A 13 2.85 8.56 -4.40
N LEU A 14 2.16 7.59 -4.99
CA LEU A 14 1.67 6.41 -4.27
C LEU A 14 2.84 5.58 -3.77
N THR A 15 3.83 5.35 -4.61
CA THR A 15 5.00 4.52 -4.28
C THR A 15 5.84 5.18 -3.18
N GLU A 16 6.11 6.48 -3.29
CA GLU A 16 6.82 7.25 -2.26
C GLU A 16 6.06 7.26 -0.92
N TYR A 17 4.73 7.40 -0.95
CA TYR A 17 3.90 7.33 0.26
C TYR A 17 4.08 6.01 1.01
N PHE A 18 4.09 4.88 0.30
CA PHE A 18 4.32 3.57 0.90
C PHE A 18 5.79 3.36 1.33
N LEU A 19 6.76 3.72 0.49
CA LEU A 19 8.19 3.50 0.77
C LEU A 19 8.73 4.38 1.91
N ASN A 20 8.19 5.58 2.08
CA ASN A 20 8.53 6.45 3.22
C ASN A 20 7.82 6.04 4.52
N GLY A 21 6.99 5.00 4.50
CA GLY A 21 6.29 4.47 5.68
C GLY A 21 5.11 5.31 6.16
N VAL A 22 4.75 6.40 5.47
CA VAL A 22 3.67 7.33 5.86
C VAL A 22 2.34 6.59 6.06
N TYR A 23 2.06 5.60 5.22
CA TYR A 23 0.83 4.81 5.30
C TYR A 23 0.60 4.12 6.65
N GLN A 24 1.66 3.80 7.39
CA GLN A 24 1.56 3.08 8.67
C GLN A 24 0.88 3.93 9.74
N ASP A 25 1.16 5.23 9.77
CA ASP A 25 0.56 6.18 10.72
C ASP A 25 -0.90 6.53 10.36
N GLU A 26 -1.28 6.34 9.10
CA GLU A 26 -2.62 6.64 8.57
C GLU A 26 -3.52 5.39 8.45
N LEU A 27 -3.04 4.22 8.89
CA LEU A 27 -3.82 2.99 8.88
C LEU A 27 -5.09 3.12 9.74
N ASN A 28 -6.24 3.05 9.08
CA ASN A 28 -7.54 2.99 9.73
C ASN A 28 -7.97 1.53 9.91
N SER A 29 -7.42 0.87 10.94
CA SER A 29 -7.66 -0.55 11.21
C SER A 29 -9.04 -0.84 11.82
N ASP A 30 -9.71 0.15 12.39
CA ASP A 30 -11.03 0.03 13.05
C ASP A 30 -12.22 0.25 12.11
N ASN A 31 -11.98 0.77 10.90
CA ASN A 31 -13.02 0.93 9.88
C ASN A 31 -13.57 -0.43 9.41
N THR A 32 -14.85 -0.66 9.71
CA THR A 32 -15.59 -1.89 9.39
C THR A 32 -15.84 -2.10 7.88
N LEU A 33 -15.69 -1.05 7.07
CA LEU A 33 -15.72 -1.15 5.60
C LEU A 33 -14.35 -1.48 5.00
N GLY A 34 -13.29 -1.36 5.79
CA GLY A 34 -11.93 -1.68 5.40
C GLY A 34 -11.60 -3.17 5.54
N LEU A 35 -10.32 -3.46 5.44
CA LEU A 35 -9.75 -4.81 5.61
C LEU A 35 -8.71 -4.83 6.73
N TYR A 36 -8.97 -4.08 7.81
CA TYR A 36 -8.11 -3.99 9.00
C TYR A 36 -6.64 -3.63 8.70
N GLY A 37 -6.37 -2.95 7.58
CA GLY A 37 -5.01 -2.62 7.13
C GLY A 37 -4.33 -3.70 6.27
N THR A 38 -4.83 -4.93 6.25
CA THR A 38 -4.17 -6.10 5.60
C THR A 38 -3.76 -5.87 4.15
N ILE A 39 -4.58 -5.17 3.35
CA ILE A 39 -4.25 -4.91 1.93
C ILE A 39 -3.16 -3.85 1.80
N ALA A 40 -3.20 -2.80 2.63
CA ALA A 40 -2.19 -1.75 2.62
C ALA A 40 -0.83 -2.31 3.07
N GLU A 41 -0.81 -3.13 4.12
CA GLU A 41 0.39 -3.83 4.58
C GLU A 41 0.95 -4.77 3.50
N ALA A 42 0.12 -5.62 2.89
CA ALA A 42 0.55 -6.54 1.85
C ALA A 42 1.08 -5.81 0.59
N PHE A 43 0.50 -4.64 0.26
CA PHE A 43 0.98 -3.82 -0.85
C PHE A 43 2.29 -3.11 -0.51
N GLY A 44 2.45 -2.58 0.71
CA GLY A 44 3.72 -2.03 1.19
C GLY A 44 4.85 -3.06 1.17
N ASP A 45 4.59 -4.27 1.68
CA ASP A 45 5.51 -5.41 1.64
C ASP A 45 5.89 -5.81 0.20
N PHE A 46 4.94 -5.72 -0.73
CA PHE A 46 5.18 -5.96 -2.14
C PHE A 46 6.12 -4.90 -2.73
N LEU A 47 5.88 -3.62 -2.48
CA LEU A 47 6.71 -2.52 -2.97
C LEU A 47 8.15 -2.57 -2.43
N GLN A 48 8.35 -3.08 -1.21
CA GLN A 48 9.70 -3.27 -0.64
C GLN A 48 10.49 -4.42 -1.30
N ARG A 49 9.83 -5.32 -2.03
CA ARG A 49 10.44 -6.54 -2.61
C ARG A 49 10.71 -6.46 -4.10
N ILE A 50 10.26 -5.40 -4.76
CA ILE A 50 10.48 -5.16 -6.21
C ILE A 50 11.62 -4.18 -6.43
#